data_AF-A0A2D5GZ86-F1
#
_entry.id   AF-A0A2D5GZ86-F1
#
_cell.length_a   1.000
_cell.length_b   1.000
_cell.length_c   1.000
_cell.angle_alpha   90.00
_cell.angle_beta   90.00
_cell.angle_gamma   90.00
#
_symmetry.space_group_name_H-M   'P 1'
#
loop_
_entity.id
_entity.type
_entity.pdbx_description
1 polymer ?
#
loop_
_entity_poly.entity_id
_entity_poly.type
_entity_poly.pdbx_seq_one_letter_code
_entity_poly.pdbx_strand_id
1 'polypeptide(L)'
;MFDNVSPKVIHKIMAAEGYLELGMPIQALDTLASLEDAGPLEAMRLFLTGEAYLRQERYQEAIDPLHQAARLFPVMESRKAWSALSEC
;
A
#
# COMPACT_ATOMS: atom_id res chain seq x y z
N MET A 1 -12.71 -13.92 -8.79
CA MET A 1 -12.85 -12.55 -8.21
C MET A 1 -11.53 -11.77 -8.25
N PHE A 2 -10.76 -11.90 -9.33
CA PHE A 2 -9.74 -10.92 -9.77
C PHE A 2 -9.82 -10.79 -11.30
N ASP A 3 -10.97 -11.12 -11.89
CA ASP A 3 -11.13 -11.38 -13.32
C ASP A 3 -11.02 -10.11 -14.19
N ASN A 4 -10.69 -8.96 -13.58
CA ASN A 4 -10.54 -7.65 -14.23
C ASN A 4 -9.29 -6.87 -13.77
N VAL A 5 -8.35 -7.45 -13.02
CA VAL A 5 -7.11 -6.75 -12.64
C VAL A 5 -6.02 -7.04 -13.67
N SER A 6 -5.44 -5.99 -14.24
CA SER A 6 -4.31 -6.13 -15.17
C SER A 6 -3.14 -6.85 -14.50
N PRO A 7 -2.52 -7.86 -15.15
CA PRO A 7 -1.34 -8.53 -14.62
C PRO A 7 -0.23 -7.55 -14.24
N LYS A 8 -0.10 -6.43 -14.96
CA LYS A 8 0.88 -5.38 -14.66
C LYS A 8 0.66 -4.76 -13.27
N VAL A 9 -0.59 -4.56 -12.87
CA VAL A 9 -0.94 -4.01 -11.55
C VAL A 9 -0.54 -5.00 -10.45
N ILE A 10 -0.89 -6.28 -10.64
CA ILE A 10 -0.54 -7.35 -9.70
C ILE A 10 0.98 -7.42 -9.50
N HIS A 11 1.75 -7.46 -10.59
CA HIS A 11 3.22 -7.53 -10.52
C HIS A 11 3.83 -6.32 -9.81
N LYS A 12 3.30 -5.11 -10.04
CA LYS A 12 3.82 -3.90 -9.38
C LYS A 12 3.50 -3.87 -7.89
N ILE A 13 2.32 -4.34 -7.48
CA ILE A 13 1.96 -4.46 -6.07
C ILE A 13 2.85 -5.49 -5.37
N MET A 14 3.03 -6.67 -5.97
CA MET A 14 3.94 -7.69 -5.44
C MET A 14 5.40 -7.20 -5.36
N ALA A 15 5.86 -6.45 -6.37
CA ALA A 15 7.20 -5.86 -6.35
C ALA A 15 7.35 -4.82 -5.24
N ALA A 16 6.36 -3.96 -5.03
CA ALA A 16 6.37 -2.98 -3.95
C ALA A 16 6.40 -3.63 -2.57
N GLU A 17 5.62 -4.68 -2.35
CA GLU A 17 5.66 -5.48 -1.12
C GLU A 17 7.07 -6.08 -0.90
N GLY A 18 7.64 -6.72 -1.92
CA GLY A 18 9.00 -7.27 -1.85
C GLY A 18 10.07 -6.20 -1.59
N TYR A 19 9.93 -5.00 -2.15
CA TYR A 19 10.82 -3.88 -1.84
C TYR A 19 10.73 -3.48 -0.37
N LEU A 20 9.54 -3.45 0.23
CA LEU A 20 9.38 -3.14 1.65
C LEU A 20 9.96 -4.22 2.56
N GLU A 21 9.84 -5.50 2.20
CA GLU A 21 10.49 -6.61 2.89
C GLU A 21 12.02 -6.51 2.86
N LEU A 22 12.58 -5.94 1.79
CA LEU A 22 14.02 -5.70 1.62
C LEU A 22 14.50 -4.36 2.20
N GLY A 23 13.63 -3.59 2.86
CA GLY A 23 13.99 -2.27 3.40
C GLY A 23 14.26 -1.21 2.33
N MET A 24 13.60 -1.32 1.17
CA MET A 24 13.71 -0.41 0.03
C MET A 24 12.45 0.44 -0.17
N PRO A 25 12.07 1.32 0.79
CA PRO A 25 10.80 2.03 0.76
C PRO A 25 10.68 3.05 -0.38
N ILE A 26 11.79 3.62 -0.85
CA ILE A 26 11.79 4.56 -1.97
C ILE A 26 11.37 3.85 -3.26
N GLN A 27 11.98 2.68 -3.55
CA GLN A 27 11.64 1.87 -4.71
C GLN A 27 10.20 1.34 -4.66
N ALA A 28 9.70 1.04 -3.46
CA ALA A 28 8.29 0.70 -3.26
C ALA A 28 7.38 1.87 -3.66
N LEU A 29 7.65 3.10 -3.18
CA LEU A 29 6.89 4.29 -3.55
C LEU A 29 6.93 4.56 -5.05
N ASP A 30 8.12 4.53 -5.68
CA ASP A 30 8.25 4.76 -7.12
C ASP A 30 7.45 3.72 -7.93
N THR A 31 7.49 2.47 -7.50
CA THR A 31 6.74 1.37 -8.14
C THR A 31 5.23 1.60 -8.02
N LEU A 32 4.74 1.99 -6.84
CA LEU A 32 3.33 2.24 -6.57
C LEU A 32 2.82 3.53 -7.25
N ALA A 33 3.63 4.57 -7.32
CA ALA A 33 3.30 5.84 -7.97
C ALA A 33 3.16 5.72 -9.49
N SER A 34 3.80 4.70 -10.09
CA SER A 34 3.67 4.41 -11.53
C SER A 34 2.36 3.70 -11.91
N LEU A 35 1.48 3.41 -10.94
CA LEU A 35 0.15 2.86 -11.18
C LEU A 35 -0.85 4.01 -11.31
N GLU A 36 -1.53 4.10 -12.45
CA GLU A 36 -2.61 5.07 -12.68
C GLU A 36 -3.92 4.64 -12.00
N ASP A 37 -4.18 3.33 -11.95
CA ASP A 37 -5.36 2.73 -11.31
C ASP A 37 -5.00 1.30 -10.85
N ALA A 38 -5.33 0.97 -9.60
CA ALA A 38 -5.20 -0.38 -9.05
C ALA A 38 -6.55 -1.10 -8.87
N GLY A 39 -7.68 -0.42 -9.12
CA GLY A 39 -9.02 -0.98 -9.08
C GLY A 39 -9.30 -1.75 -7.79
N PRO A 40 -9.65 -3.05 -7.86
CA PRO A 40 -9.87 -3.88 -6.67
C PRO A 40 -8.69 -3.96 -5.70
N LEU A 41 -7.46 -3.67 -6.15
CA LEU A 41 -6.26 -3.69 -5.33
C LEU A 41 -5.88 -2.30 -4.77
N GLU A 42 -6.73 -1.30 -4.93
CA GLU A 42 -6.45 0.06 -4.46
C GLU A 42 -6.20 0.14 -2.95
N ALA A 43 -6.96 -0.63 -2.15
CA ALA A 43 -6.72 -0.73 -0.70
C ALA A 43 -5.29 -1.21 -0.39
N MET A 44 -4.79 -2.19 -1.15
CA MET A 44 -3.46 -2.74 -0.98
C MET A 44 -2.38 -1.77 -1.46
N ARG A 45 -2.60 -1.09 -2.59
CA ARG A 45 -1.70 -0.05 -3.09
C ARG A 45 -1.51 1.06 -2.05
N LEU A 46 -2.62 1.57 -1.49
CA LEU A 46 -2.62 2.60 -0.46
C LEU A 46 -1.94 2.14 0.84
N PHE A 47 -2.21 0.90 1.28
CA PHE A 47 -1.55 0.33 2.45
C PHE A 47 -0.03 0.29 2.28
N LEU A 48 0.46 -0.24 1.15
CA LEU A 48 1.89 -0.31 0.88
C LEU A 48 2.53 1.08 0.71
N THR A 49 1.80 2.07 0.17
CA THR A 49 2.25 3.46 0.12
C THR A 49 2.45 4.03 1.53
N GLY A 50 1.48 3.83 2.41
CA GLY A 50 1.56 4.26 3.80
C GLY A 50 2.70 3.59 4.57
N GLU A 51 2.83 2.28 4.44
CA GLU A 51 3.95 1.48 4.99
C GLU A 51 5.32 1.96 4.51
N ALA A 52 5.41 2.39 3.25
CA ALA A 52 6.65 2.93 2.69
C ALA A 52 7.00 4.31 3.27
N TYR A 53 6.00 5.16 3.54
CA TYR A 53 6.22 6.42 4.26
C TYR A 53 6.60 6.18 5.72
N LEU A 54 5.94 5.24 6.41
CA LEU A 54 6.27 4.86 7.79
C LEU A 54 7.72 4.40 7.94
N ARG A 55 8.20 3.51 7.06
CA ARG A 55 9.61 3.05 7.07
C ARG A 55 10.63 4.16 6.79
N GLN A 56 10.19 5.31 6.29
CA GLN A 56 11.00 6.51 6.09
C GLN A 56 10.82 7.54 7.22
N GLU A 57 10.10 7.20 8.30
CA GLU A 57 9.73 8.12 9.39
C GLU A 57 8.92 9.33 8.90
N ARG A 58 8.25 9.21 7.75
CA ARG A 58 7.41 10.24 7.13
C ARG A 58 5.96 10.10 7.61
N TYR A 59 5.77 10.17 8.91
CA TYR A 59 4.49 9.87 9.57
C TYR A 59 3.31 10.67 8.99
N GLN A 60 3.49 11.98 8.79
CA GLN A 60 2.44 12.85 8.27
C GLN A 60 1.92 12.43 6.88
N GLU A 61 2.80 11.90 6.04
CA GLU A 61 2.46 11.44 4.68
C GLU A 61 1.88 10.02 4.67
N ALA A 62 2.13 9.24 5.73
CA ALA A 62 1.58 7.90 5.89
C ALA A 62 0.10 7.91 6.30
N ILE A 63 -0.36 8.94 7.02
CA ILE A 63 -1.71 9.02 7.61
C ILE A 63 -2.80 8.85 6.55
N ASP A 64 -2.80 9.69 5.52
CA ASP A 64 -3.85 9.68 4.50
C ASP A 64 -3.97 8.34 3.75
N PRO A 65 -2.88 7.76 3.18
CA PRO A 65 -2.97 6.49 2.48
C PRO A 65 -3.35 5.33 3.41
N LEU A 66 -2.84 5.27 4.64
CA LEU A 66 -3.22 4.22 5.59
C LEU A 66 -4.69 4.33 6.03
N HIS A 67 -5.17 5.55 6.26
CA HIS A 67 -6.57 5.80 6.62
C HIS A 67 -7.53 5.42 5.50
N GLN A 68 -7.19 5.74 4.25
CA GLN A 68 -7.97 5.31 3.10
C GLN A 68 -7.93 3.79 2.92
N ALA A 69 -6.76 3.16 3.06
CA ALA A 69 -6.62 1.70 3.00
C ALA A 69 -7.49 1.01 4.05
N ALA A 70 -7.48 1.50 5.29
CA ALA A 70 -8.27 0.93 6.39
C ALA A 70 -9.78 0.99 6.16
N ARG A 71 -10.25 2.01 5.42
CA ARG A 71 -11.67 2.15 5.01
C ARG A 71 -12.04 1.25 3.84
N LEU A 72 -11.11 0.96 2.95
CA LEU A 72 -11.35 0.16 1.74
C LEU A 72 -11.18 -1.34 1.98
N PHE A 73 -10.34 -1.75 2.93
CA PHE A 73 -10.23 -3.16 3.30
C PHE A 73 -11.56 -3.67 3.88
N PRO A 74 -11.93 -4.92 3.57
CA PRO A 74 -12.97 -5.58 4.34
C PRO A 74 -12.56 -5.64 5.82
N VAL A 75 -13.54 -5.70 6.72
CA VAL A 75 -13.35 -5.49 8.17
C VAL A 75 -12.32 -6.47 8.78
N MET A 76 -12.09 -7.62 8.17
CA MET A 76 -11.12 -8.62 8.66
C MET A 76 -9.66 -8.26 8.33
N GLU A 77 -9.43 -7.64 7.18
CA GLU A 77 -8.11 -7.27 6.65
C GLU A 77 -7.68 -5.86 7.09
N SER A 78 -8.63 -5.00 7.47
CA SER A 78 -8.36 -3.61 7.88
C SER A 78 -7.50 -3.48 9.15
N ARG A 79 -7.40 -4.55 9.97
CA ARG A 79 -6.56 -4.56 11.19
C ARG A 79 -5.11 -4.17 10.92
N LYS A 80 -4.53 -4.62 9.80
CA LYS A 80 -3.14 -4.29 9.46
C LYS A 80 -2.96 -2.79 9.24
N ALA A 81 -3.89 -2.18 8.50
CA ALA A 81 -3.86 -0.74 8.22
C ALA A 81 -4.09 0.10 9.49
N TRP A 82 -5.02 -0.31 10.37
CA TRP A 82 -5.22 0.37 11.66
C TRP A 82 -4.03 0.24 12.61
N SER A 83 -3.35 -0.91 12.61
CA SER A 83 -2.12 -1.09 13.39
C SER A 83 -1.03 -0.12 12.92
N ALA A 84 -0.79 -0.04 11.60
CA ALA A 84 0.18 0.87 11.02
C ALA A 84 -0.15 2.35 11.33
N LEU A 85 -1.42 2.74 11.28
CA LEU A 85 -1.86 4.10 11.67
C LEU A 85 -1.52 4.44 13.11
N SER A 86 -1.56 3.47 14.02
CA SER A 86 -1.24 3.72 15.43
C SER A 86 0.25 3.99 15.69
N GLU A 87 1.09 3.71 14.70
CA GLU A 87 2.55 3.95 14.73
C GLU A 87 2.93 5.29 14.07
N CYS A 88 1.95 6.01 13.50
CA CYS A 88 2.12 7.38 12.98
C CYS A 88 2.00 8.43 14.09
#